data_AF-A0A4Y2NS21-F1
#
_entry.id   AF-A0A4Y2NS21-F1
#
_cell.length_a   1.000
_cell.length_b   1.000
_cell.length_c   1.000
_cell.angle_alpha   90.00
_cell.angle_beta   90.00
_cell.angle_gamma   90.00
#
_symmetry.space_group_name_H-M   'P 1'
#
loop_
_entity.id
_entity.type
_entity.pdbx_description
1 polymer ?
#
loop_
_entity_poly.entity_id
_entity_poly.type
_entity_poly.pdbx_seq_one_letter_code
_entity_poly.pdbx_strand_id
1 'polypeptide(L)'
;MVWAGISLGGYTDLHVFHGGTLTGVRYRDEILDPHVRSYAWAIDLNPIEHLWDYHDRQVAAVSPSPRSLDELEQGLLRVWSSLPMSVSDNLIDSMESRCRKCIQIRGGHIPYENPFL
;
A
#
# COMPACT_ATOMS: atom_id res chain seq x y z
N MET A 1 10.15 9.55 0.85
CA MET A 1 9.63 8.25 0.33
C MET A 1 8.88 7.60 1.47
N VAL A 2 7.84 6.82 1.19
CA VAL A 2 7.07 6.11 2.23
C VAL A 2 7.03 4.60 1.95
N TRP A 3 6.85 3.80 2.99
CA TRP A 3 6.65 2.35 2.90
C TRP A 3 5.59 1.89 3.89
N ALA A 4 4.82 0.89 3.50
CA ALA A 4 3.94 0.15 4.38
C ALA A 4 3.77 -1.29 3.88
N GLY A 5 3.37 -2.19 4.78
CA GLY A 5 3.01 -3.56 4.48
C GLY A 5 1.56 -3.87 4.86
N ILE A 6 0.95 -4.85 4.18
CA ILE A 6 -0.40 -5.35 4.47
C ILE A 6 -0.38 -6.87 4.67
N SER A 7 -1.24 -7.39 5.54
CA SER A 7 -1.45 -8.81 5.78
C SER A 7 -2.91 -9.09 6.10
N LEU A 8 -3.29 -10.38 6.19
CA LEU A 8 -4.57 -10.74 6.79
C LEU A 8 -4.60 -10.28 8.25
N GLY A 9 -5.68 -9.62 8.65
CA GLY A 9 -5.86 -9.05 9.97
C GLY A 9 -5.17 -7.70 10.19
N GLY A 10 -4.64 -7.03 9.14
CA GLY A 10 -4.16 -5.65 9.29
C GLY A 10 -3.11 -5.13 8.33
N TYR A 11 -2.58 -3.96 8.67
CA TYR A 11 -1.50 -3.30 7.95
C TYR A 11 -0.51 -2.65 8.93
N THR A 12 0.74 -2.47 8.52
CA THR A 12 1.78 -1.87 9.35
C THR A 12 1.57 -0.36 9.47
N ASP A 13 2.23 0.27 10.43
CA ASP A 13 2.37 1.73 10.42
C ASP A 13 3.04 2.20 9.12
N LEU A 14 2.66 3.40 8.66
CA LEU A 14 3.27 4.03 7.50
C LEU A 14 4.64 4.58 7.88
N HIS A 15 5.69 3.99 7.32
CA HIS A 15 7.05 4.42 7.53
C HIS A 15 7.41 5.53 6.53
N VAL A 16 7.85 6.69 7.05
CA VAL A 16 8.31 7.82 6.24
C VAL A 16 9.82 7.89 6.30
N PHE A 17 10.48 7.76 5.15
CA PHE A 17 11.92 7.89 5.06
C PHE A 17 12.32 9.36 4.95
N HIS A 18 13.05 9.84 5.96
CA HIS A 18 13.70 11.14 5.94
C HIS A 18 15.12 11.02 5.36
N GLY A 19 15.44 11.89 4.39
CA GLY A 19 16.78 12.04 3.81
C GLY A 19 17.21 10.94 2.83
N GLY A 20 17.47 11.32 1.58
CA GLY A 20 18.17 10.49 0.58
C GLY A 20 17.35 9.37 -0.07
N THR A 21 17.99 8.64 -0.98
CA THR A 21 17.39 7.53 -1.75
C THR A 21 17.33 6.25 -0.91
N LEU A 22 16.26 5.47 -1.07
CA LEU A 22 16.15 4.13 -0.50
C LEU A 22 17.14 3.19 -1.20
N THR A 23 18.25 2.88 -0.55
CA THR A 23 19.25 1.91 -1.04
C THR A 23 18.89 0.50 -0.61
N GLY A 24 19.44 -0.53 -1.28
CA GLY A 24 19.19 -1.92 -0.89
C GLY A 24 19.61 -2.26 0.56
N VAL A 25 20.61 -1.56 1.11
CA VAL A 25 21.01 -1.69 2.51
C VAL A 25 19.94 -1.12 3.43
N ARG A 26 19.47 0.10 3.17
CA ARG A 26 18.39 0.73 3.95
C ARG A 26 17.09 -0.05 3.85
N TYR A 27 16.76 -0.59 2.67
CA TYR A 27 15.59 -1.43 2.50
C TYR A 27 15.66 -2.71 3.34
N ARG A 28 16.82 -3.36 3.43
CA ARG A 28 16.96 -4.51 4.33
C ARG A 28 16.79 -4.10 5.79
N ASP A 29 17.57 -3.13 6.23
CA ASP A 29 17.75 -2.84 7.65
C ASP A 29 16.53 -2.11 8.25
N GLU A 30 15.91 -1.20 7.48
CA GLU A 30 14.77 -0.39 7.93
C GLU A 30 13.42 -1.07 7.62
N ILE A 31 13.35 -2.03 6.69
CA ILE A 31 12.08 -2.63 6.22
C ILE A 31 12.03 -4.15 6.32
N LEU A 32 12.97 -4.88 5.73
CA LEU A 32 12.88 -6.34 5.69
C LEU A 32 13.13 -6.97 7.06
N ASP A 33 14.19 -6.55 7.74
CA ASP A 33 14.60 -7.12 9.03
C ASP A 33 13.54 -6.94 10.12
N PRO A 34 12.84 -5.79 10.23
CA PRO A 34 11.80 -5.62 11.25
C PRO A 34 10.43 -6.19 10.85
N HIS A 35 10.13 -6.34 9.55
CA HIS A 35 8.73 -6.54 9.11
C HIS A 35 8.47 -7.75 8.18
N VAL A 36 9.46 -8.40 7.58
CA VAL A 36 9.22 -9.34 6.47
C VAL A 36 9.71 -10.76 6.74
N ARG A 37 8.79 -11.75 6.69
CA ARG A 37 9.07 -13.13 6.25
C ARG A 37 8.61 -13.28 4.81
N SER A 38 9.52 -13.56 3.88
CA SER A 38 9.29 -13.41 2.44
C SER A 38 8.38 -14.48 1.83
N TYR A 39 7.41 -14.02 1.03
CA TYR A 39 6.89 -14.73 -0.13
C TYR A 39 6.78 -13.71 -1.27
N ALA A 40 7.74 -13.74 -2.20
CA ALA A 40 7.77 -12.85 -3.36
C ALA A 40 7.15 -13.54 -4.60
N TRP A 41 7.03 -12.77 -5.69
CA TRP A 41 6.76 -13.20 -7.09
C TRP A 41 5.32 -13.07 -7.62
N ALA A 42 4.74 -11.85 -7.58
CA ALA A 42 3.86 -11.36 -8.65
C ALA A 42 3.55 -9.85 -8.47
N ILE A 43 4.12 -8.99 -9.33
CA ILE A 43 3.96 -7.52 -9.27
C ILE A 43 2.54 -7.07 -9.64
N ASP A 44 1.90 -7.71 -10.62
CA ASP A 44 0.52 -7.40 -11.04
C ASP A 44 -0.55 -7.96 -10.08
N LEU A 45 -0.11 -8.67 -9.04
CA LEU A 45 -0.94 -9.22 -7.99
C LEU A 45 -0.63 -8.58 -6.65
N ASN A 46 0.12 -7.47 -6.63
CA ASN A 46 0.41 -6.76 -5.39
C ASN A 46 -0.86 -6.03 -4.92
N PRO A 47 -1.57 -6.52 -3.88
CA PRO A 47 -2.85 -5.95 -3.48
C PRO A 47 -2.69 -4.53 -2.92
N ILE A 48 -1.48 -4.16 -2.46
CA ILE A 48 -1.19 -2.87 -1.86
C ILE A 48 -1.20 -1.71 -2.87
N GLU A 49 -1.01 -1.96 -4.16
CA GLU A 49 -1.05 -0.90 -5.19
C GLU A 49 -2.43 -0.21 -5.23
N HIS A 50 -3.50 -0.99 -5.02
CA HIS A 50 -4.85 -0.44 -4.95
C HIS A 50 -5.06 0.40 -3.69
N LEU A 51 -4.36 0.07 -2.61
CA LEU A 51 -4.39 0.83 -1.37
C LEU A 51 -3.62 2.14 -1.51
N TRP A 52 -2.49 2.14 -2.22
CA TRP A 52 -1.73 3.36 -2.52
C TRP A 52 -2.53 4.36 -3.36
N ASP A 53 -3.18 3.92 -4.45
CA ASP A 53 -4.01 4.82 -5.27
C ASP A 53 -5.20 5.40 -4.46
N TYR A 54 -5.82 4.61 -3.60
CA TYR A 54 -6.85 5.13 -2.70
C TYR A 54 -6.28 6.14 -1.69
N HIS A 55 -5.17 5.81 -1.05
CA HIS A 55 -4.51 6.65 -0.06
C HIS A 55 -4.11 8.00 -0.68
N ASP A 56 -3.52 8.00 -1.87
CA ASP A 56 -3.15 9.20 -2.62
C ASP A 56 -4.37 10.08 -2.93
N ARG A 57 -5.49 9.48 -3.34
CA ARG A 57 -6.74 10.24 -3.59
C ARG A 57 -7.31 10.86 -2.34
N GLN A 58 -7.29 10.14 -1.22
CA GLN A 58 -7.76 10.67 0.07
C GLN A 58 -6.88 11.82 0.55
N VAL A 59 -5.57 11.70 0.39
CA VAL A 59 -4.61 12.76 0.73
C VAL A 59 -4.81 13.98 -0.18
N ALA A 60 -5.03 13.78 -1.47
CA ALA A 60 -5.33 14.86 -2.42
C ALA A 60 -6.66 15.57 -2.12
N ALA A 61 -7.62 14.89 -1.49
CA ALA A 61 -8.91 15.45 -1.08
C ALA A 61 -8.85 16.21 0.27
N VAL A 62 -7.73 16.16 1.00
CA VAL A 62 -7.56 16.91 2.26
C VAL A 62 -7.61 18.41 1.99
N SER A 63 -8.46 19.12 2.75
CA SER A 63 -8.60 20.57 2.68
C SER A 63 -8.21 21.24 4.01
N PRO A 64 -7.37 22.28 4.01
CA PRO A 64 -6.67 22.85 2.84
C PRO A 64 -5.58 21.92 2.30
N SER A 65 -5.26 22.05 1.01
CA SER A 65 -4.16 21.29 0.39
C SER A 65 -2.85 21.54 1.16
N PRO A 66 -2.05 20.49 1.40
CA PRO A 66 -0.75 20.63 2.07
C PRO A 66 0.16 21.62 1.35
N ARG A 67 0.80 22.52 2.09
CA ARG A 67 1.73 23.54 1.57
C ARG A 67 3.17 23.33 2.02
N SER A 68 3.42 22.36 2.89
CA SER A 68 4.76 21.97 3.35
C SER A 68 4.92 20.45 3.35
N LEU A 69 6.16 19.99 3.40
CA LEU A 69 6.45 18.56 3.55
C LEU A 69 5.88 18.00 4.87
N ASP A 70 5.93 18.79 5.95
CA ASP A 70 5.36 18.40 7.24
C ASP A 70 3.83 18.25 7.18
N GLU A 71 3.14 19.16 6.49
CA GLU A 71 1.68 19.08 6.31
C GLU A 71 1.30 17.88 5.43
N LEU A 72 2.10 17.57 4.41
CA LEU A 72 1.92 16.40 3.56
C LEU A 72 2.16 15.11 4.35
N GLU A 73 3.24 15.04 5.13
CA GLU A 73 3.56 13.89 5.99
C GLU A 73 2.45 13.61 6.99
N GLN A 74 1.95 14.66 7.67
CA GLN A 74 0.81 14.52 8.58
C GLN A 74 -0.46 14.08 7.85
N GLY A 75 -0.71 14.57 6.63
CA GLY A 75 -1.81 14.12 5.79
C GLY A 75 -1.73 12.63 5.49
N LEU A 76 -0.56 12.16 5.03
CA LEU A 76 -0.28 10.75 4.73
C LEU A 76 -0.51 9.86 5.97
N LEU A 77 0.06 10.24 7.12
CA LEU A 77 -0.08 9.49 8.38
C LEU A 77 -1.52 9.45 8.89
N ARG A 78 -2.25 10.57 8.81
CA ARG A 78 -3.66 10.65 9.25
C ARG A 78 -4.56 9.77 8.40
N VAL A 79 -4.46 9.87 7.07
CA VAL A 79 -5.27 9.05 6.17
C VAL A 79 -4.97 7.58 6.40
N TRP A 80 -3.69 7.19 6.49
CA TRP A 80 -3.27 5.81 6.70
C TRP A 80 -3.81 5.21 8.01
N SER A 81 -3.70 5.95 9.11
CA SER A 81 -4.19 5.51 10.43
C SER A 81 -5.73 5.43 10.53
N SER A 82 -6.45 6.05 9.59
CA SER A 82 -7.92 6.02 9.55
C SER A 82 -8.51 4.89 8.69
N LEU A 83 -7.67 4.14 7.98
CA LEU A 83 -8.14 3.03 7.15
C LEU A 83 -8.74 1.93 8.04
N PRO A 84 -9.93 1.39 7.73
CA PRO A 84 -10.43 0.22 8.44
C PRO A 84 -9.54 -1.00 8.16
N MET A 85 -9.31 -1.84 9.18
CA MET A 85 -8.57 -3.11 9.01
C MET A 85 -9.25 -4.05 8.01
N SER A 86 -10.58 -3.92 7.82
CA SER A 86 -11.31 -4.66 6.80
C SER A 86 -10.82 -4.37 5.37
N VAL A 87 -10.14 -3.25 5.14
CA VAL A 87 -9.57 -2.89 3.83
C VAL A 87 -8.42 -3.84 3.48
N SER A 88 -7.52 -4.11 4.43
CA SER A 88 -6.47 -5.11 4.23
C SER A 88 -7.07 -6.51 4.03
N ASP A 89 -8.10 -6.87 4.81
CA ASP A 89 -8.74 -8.18 4.68
C ASP A 89 -9.41 -8.36 3.31
N ASN A 90 -10.23 -7.40 2.88
CA ASN A 90 -10.89 -7.43 1.57
C ASN A 90 -9.87 -7.52 0.43
N LEU A 91 -8.75 -6.79 0.54
CA LEU A 91 -7.68 -6.82 -0.45
C LEU A 91 -7.03 -8.20 -0.54
N ILE A 92 -6.68 -8.80 0.60
CA ILE A 92 -6.09 -10.14 0.67
C ILE A 92 -7.08 -11.21 0.21
N ASP A 93 -8.34 -11.14 0.63
CA ASP A 93 -9.40 -12.10 0.24
C ASP A 93 -9.70 -12.02 -1.26
N SER A 94 -9.57 -10.83 -1.87
CA SER A 94 -9.75 -10.66 -3.32
C SER A 94 -8.64 -11.32 -4.16
N MET A 95 -7.51 -11.73 -3.56
CA MET A 95 -6.36 -12.24 -4.28
C MET A 95 -6.65 -13.50 -5.08
N GLU A 96 -7.46 -14.42 -4.56
CA GLU A 96 -7.84 -15.62 -5.30
C GLU A 96 -8.59 -15.26 -6.59
N SER A 97 -9.53 -14.32 -6.52
CA SER A 97 -10.30 -13.83 -7.66
C SER A 97 -9.41 -13.11 -8.67
N ARG A 98 -8.50 -12.24 -8.21
CA ARG A 98 -7.53 -11.53 -9.06
C ARG A 98 -6.58 -12.49 -9.78
N CYS A 99 -6.04 -13.48 -9.07
CA CYS A 99 -5.23 -14.55 -9.66
C CYS A 99 -5.99 -15.28 -10.77
N ARG A 100 -7.25 -15.67 -10.50
CA ARG A 100 -8.10 -16.35 -11.48
C ARG A 100 -8.34 -15.48 -12.73
N LYS A 101 -8.63 -14.19 -12.56
CA LYS A 101 -8.78 -13.24 -13.67
C LYS A 101 -7.48 -13.08 -14.46
N CYS A 102 -6.34 -12.92 -13.78
CA CYS A 102 -5.01 -12.83 -14.40
C CYS A 102 -4.75 -14.01 -15.35
N ILE A 103 -5.04 -15.23 -14.87
CA ILE A 103 -4.90 -16.45 -15.66
C ILE A 103 -5.83 -16.43 -16.88
N GLN A 104 -7.10 -16.04 -16.71
CA GLN A 104 -8.08 -15.97 -17.80
C GLN A 104 -7.65 -15.03 -18.93
N ILE A 105 -7.07 -13.89 -18.57
CA ILE A 105 -6.61 -12.89 -19.54
C ILE A 105 -5.13 -13.04 -19.91
N ARG A 106 -4.50 -14.16 -19.53
CA ARG A 106 -3.09 -14.51 -19.83
C ARG A 106 -2.09 -13.44 -19.41
N GLY A 107 -2.29 -12.86 -18.23
CA GLY A 107 -1.44 -11.78 -17.72
C GLY A 107 -1.75 -10.40 -18.31
N GLY A 108 -2.85 -10.25 -19.04
CA GLY A 108 -3.38 -8.95 -19.44
C GLY A 108 -3.81 -8.08 -18.24
N HIS A 109 -4.18 -6.83 -18.51
CA HIS A 109 -4.59 -5.87 -17.49
C HIS A 109 -5.93 -6.24 -16.84
N ILE A 110 -5.97 -6.35 -15.51
CA ILE A 110 -7.19 -6.56 -14.73
C ILE A 110 -7.78 -5.19 -14.37
N PRO A 111 -9.06 -4.91 -14.70
CA PRO A 111 -9.72 -3.66 -14.30
C PRO A 111 -9.73 -3.47 -12.77
N TYR A 112 -9.61 -2.22 -12.32
CA TYR A 112 -9.70 -1.86 -10.91
C TYR A 112 -11.07 -2.21 -10.33
N GLU A 113 -11.08 -3.05 -9.30
CA GLU A 113 -12.25 -3.27 -8.43
C GLU A 113 -12.00 -2.54 -7.11
N ASN A 114 -12.99 -1.74 -6.71
CA ASN A 114 -12.94 -0.95 -5.49
C ASN A 114 -12.91 -1.90 -4.27
N PRO A 115 -11.83 -1.93 -3.47
CA PRO A 115 -11.74 -2.82 -2.31
C PRO A 115 -12.59 -2.38 -1.11
N PHE A 116 -13.21 -1.20 -1.20
CA PHE A 116 -14.07 -0.60 -0.19
C PHE A 116 -15.57 -0.88 -0.41
N LEU A 117 -15.93 -1.67 -1.44
CA LEU A 117 -17.31 -2.06 -1.78
C LEU A 117 -17.46 -3.57 -1.94
#